data_AF-A0A368G024-F1
#
_entry.id   AF-A0A368G024-F1
#
_cell.length_a   1.000
_cell.length_b   1.000
_cell.length_c   1.000
_cell.angle_alpha   90.00
_cell.angle_beta   90.00
_cell.angle_gamma   90.00
#
_symmetry.space_group_name_H-M   'P 1'
#
loop_
_entity.id
_entity.type
_entity.pdbx_description
1 polymer ?
#
loop_
_entity_poly.entity_id
_entity_poly.type
_entity_poly.pdbx_seq_one_letter_code
_entity_poly.pdbx_strand_id
1 'polypeptide(L)'
;MLFPHGFKYSLSKTKDEHDFNEFLQNLIDYLHRHVVKAFREAQITLEEYSFLKTLILFSGVIPLTDAGNEVVLRARRKYAALLSEYIATTRPDLTLDEQTARLSLLFSTIPHMMHASEYDNAYCGKMVMMNMGNLSGTLSYDLHIRKF
;
A
#
# COMPACT_ATOMS: atom_id res chain seq x y z
N MET A 1 -6.13 5.63 -14.81
CA MET A 1 -6.02 4.51 -13.84
C MET A 1 -7.04 3.45 -14.21
N LEU A 2 -6.71 2.15 -14.14
CA LEU A 2 -7.69 1.07 -14.33
C LEU A 2 -8.16 0.61 -12.95
N PHE A 3 -9.46 0.64 -12.71
CA PHE A 3 -10.05 0.14 -11.48
C PHE A 3 -10.35 -1.36 -11.57
N PRO A 4 -10.51 -2.07 -10.43
CA PRO A 4 -10.84 -3.49 -10.40
C PRO A 4 -12.10 -3.87 -11.19
N HIS A 5 -13.04 -2.94 -11.35
CA HIS A 5 -14.29 -3.12 -12.11
C HIS A 5 -14.13 -2.90 -13.62
N GLY A 6 -12.90 -2.73 -14.12
CA GLY A 6 -12.61 -2.48 -15.54
C GLY A 6 -12.79 -1.02 -15.99
N PHE A 7 -13.28 -0.13 -15.11
CA PHE A 7 -13.39 1.29 -15.42
C PHE A 7 -12.04 1.96 -15.52
N LYS A 8 -11.84 2.70 -16.61
CA LYS A 8 -10.66 3.54 -16.80
C LYS A 8 -10.98 4.97 -16.37
N TYR A 9 -10.31 5.44 -15.34
CA TYR A 9 -10.34 6.84 -14.95
C TYR A 9 -9.40 7.68 -15.81
N SER A 10 -9.94 8.78 -16.32
CA SER A 10 -9.25 9.89 -17.00
C SER A 10 -9.63 11.20 -16.32
N LEU A 11 -8.68 12.11 -16.17
CA LEU A 11 -8.92 13.41 -15.54
C LEU A 11 -9.88 14.28 -16.36
N SER A 12 -10.90 14.81 -15.70
CA SER A 12 -11.81 15.86 -16.19
C SER A 12 -11.43 17.20 -15.52
N LYS A 13 -11.88 18.34 -16.04
CA LYS A 13 -11.53 19.70 -15.53
C LYS A 13 -12.78 20.51 -15.15
N THR A 14 -13.73 19.94 -14.42
CA THR A 14 -14.81 20.74 -13.82
C THR A 14 -14.39 21.28 -12.45
N LYS A 15 -15.02 22.38 -12.00
CA LYS A 15 -14.56 23.18 -10.86
C LYS A 15 -14.71 22.47 -9.50
N ASP A 16 -15.79 21.71 -9.30
CA ASP A 16 -16.02 20.91 -8.09
C ASP A 16 -15.15 19.64 -8.03
N GLU A 17 -14.63 19.19 -9.18
CA GLU A 17 -13.69 18.09 -9.26
C GLU A 17 -12.24 18.54 -9.03
N HIS A 18 -11.94 19.84 -8.91
CA HIS A 18 -10.57 20.34 -8.92
C HIS A 18 -9.74 19.84 -7.72
N ASP A 19 -10.26 19.99 -6.50
CA ASP A 19 -9.59 19.52 -5.28
C ASP A 19 -9.43 17.99 -5.26
N PHE A 20 -10.45 17.25 -5.73
CA PHE A 20 -10.39 15.79 -5.84
C PHE A 20 -9.36 15.35 -6.88
N ASN A 21 -9.34 16.01 -8.03
CA ASN A 21 -8.43 15.71 -9.11
C ASN A 21 -6.98 16.04 -8.73
N GLU A 22 -6.74 17.13 -8.00
CA GLU A 22 -5.41 17.49 -7.49
C GLU A 22 -4.91 16.46 -6.48
N PHE A 23 -5.73 16.12 -5.46
CA PHE A 23 -5.40 15.07 -4.50
C PHE A 23 -5.07 13.75 -5.21
N LEU A 24 -5.95 13.32 -6.11
CA LEU A 24 -5.81 12.05 -6.81
C LEU A 24 -4.58 12.05 -7.72
N GLN A 25 -4.26 13.18 -8.38
CA GLN A 25 -3.03 13.32 -9.15
C GLN A 25 -1.79 13.18 -8.27
N ASN A 26 -1.74 13.90 -7.15
CA ASN A 26 -0.60 13.83 -6.23
C ASN A 26 -0.39 12.41 -5.68
N LEU A 27 -1.47 11.74 -5.28
CA LEU A 27 -1.41 10.36 -4.80
C LEU A 27 -0.95 9.38 -5.88
N ILE A 28 -1.49 9.51 -7.10
CA ILE A 28 -1.11 8.67 -8.24
C ILE A 28 0.36 8.87 -8.60
N ASP A 29 0.83 10.11 -8.68
CA ASP A 29 2.21 10.42 -9.03
C ASP A 29 3.19 9.89 -7.99
N TYR A 30 2.84 10.01 -6.70
CA TYR A 30 3.62 9.45 -5.60
C TYR A 30 3.69 7.92 -5.70
N LEU A 31 2.55 7.23 -5.82
CA LEU A 31 2.51 5.78 -5.96
C LEU A 31 3.23 5.30 -7.23
N HIS A 32 3.10 6.03 -8.33
CA HIS A 32 3.78 5.68 -9.58
C HIS A 32 5.30 5.76 -9.42
N ARG A 33 5.79 6.85 -8.80
CA ARG A 33 7.22 7.09 -8.59
C ARG A 33 7.87 6.10 -7.62
N HIS A 34 7.17 5.74 -6.54
CA HIS A 34 7.77 5.02 -5.42
C HIS A 34 7.39 3.54 -5.35
N VAL A 35 6.25 3.14 -5.90
CA VAL A 35 5.74 1.76 -5.79
C VAL A 35 5.68 1.10 -7.16
N VAL A 36 4.98 1.70 -8.13
CA VAL A 36 4.81 1.09 -9.46
C VAL A 36 6.14 0.97 -10.19
N LYS A 37 7.01 1.98 -10.09
CA LYS A 37 8.36 1.93 -10.65
C LYS A 37 9.16 0.76 -10.08
N ALA A 38 9.21 0.62 -8.75
CA ALA A 38 9.90 -0.48 -8.08
C ALA A 38 9.35 -1.85 -8.50
N PHE A 39 8.02 -2.00 -8.58
CA PHE A 39 7.39 -3.24 -9.03
C PHE A 39 7.69 -3.59 -10.49
N ARG A 40 7.78 -2.58 -11.36
CA ARG A 40 8.17 -2.78 -12.77
C ARG A 40 9.64 -3.14 -12.92
N GLU A 41 10.53 -2.43 -12.21
CA GLU A 41 11.96 -2.71 -12.21
C GLU A 41 12.25 -4.11 -11.66
N ALA A 42 11.56 -4.51 -10.60
CA ALA A 42 11.65 -5.86 -10.07
C ALA A 42 10.95 -6.89 -10.97
N GLN A 43 10.06 -6.52 -11.90
CA GLN A 43 9.15 -7.48 -12.53
C GLN A 43 8.49 -8.38 -11.48
N ILE A 44 7.81 -7.75 -10.52
CA ILE A 44 7.27 -8.45 -9.36
C ILE A 44 6.34 -9.60 -9.76
N THR A 45 6.51 -10.75 -9.12
CA THR A 45 5.63 -11.92 -9.28
C THR A 45 4.39 -11.82 -8.39
N LEU A 46 3.37 -12.64 -8.65
CA LEU A 46 2.16 -12.66 -7.84
C LEU A 46 2.44 -13.07 -6.39
N GLU A 47 3.37 -14.00 -6.22
CA GLU A 47 3.81 -14.55 -4.94
C GLU A 47 4.57 -13.51 -4.13
N GLU A 48 5.53 -12.81 -4.73
CA GLU A 48 6.25 -11.69 -4.09
C GLU A 48 5.29 -10.57 -3.70
N TYR A 49 4.33 -10.24 -4.57
CA TYR A 49 3.30 -9.26 -4.27
C TYR A 49 2.42 -9.70 -3.10
N SER A 50 2.10 -10.99 -3.02
CA SER A 50 1.34 -11.56 -1.90
C SER A 50 2.10 -11.46 -0.59
N PHE A 51 3.40 -11.77 -0.57
CA PHE A 51 4.25 -11.57 0.61
C PHE A 51 4.30 -10.10 1.03
N LEU A 52 4.47 -9.17 0.08
CA LEU A 52 4.46 -7.74 0.38
C LEU A 52 3.14 -7.28 0.99
N LYS A 53 1.99 -7.74 0.47
CA LYS A 53 0.69 -7.44 1.07
C LYS A 53 0.60 -7.92 2.52
N THR A 54 1.08 -9.14 2.80
CA THR A 54 1.12 -9.67 4.17
C THR A 54 2.05 -8.87 5.07
N LEU A 55 3.21 -8.45 4.57
CA LEU A 55 4.15 -7.61 5.31
C LEU A 55 3.57 -6.23 5.62
N ILE A 56 2.85 -5.63 4.67
CA ILE A 56 2.15 -4.34 4.85
C ILE A 56 1.04 -4.49 5.90
N LEU A 57 0.25 -5.57 5.84
CA LEU A 57 -0.80 -5.85 6.85
C LEU A 57 -0.24 -5.83 8.27
N PHE A 58 0.94 -6.42 8.47
CA PHE A 58 1.60 -6.45 9.77
C PHE A 58 2.46 -5.20 10.06
N SER A 59 2.53 -4.23 9.16
CA SER A 59 3.24 -2.96 9.36
C SER A 59 2.35 -1.84 9.89
N GLY A 60 1.04 -2.06 9.97
CA GLY A 60 0.07 -1.10 10.50
C GLY A 60 0.29 -0.78 11.97
N VAL A 61 0.04 0.47 12.34
CA VAL A 61 0.11 0.97 13.73
C VAL A 61 -1.28 0.81 14.35
N ILE A 62 -1.57 -0.39 14.85
CA ILE A 62 -2.74 -0.62 15.71
C ILE A 62 -2.22 -0.64 17.15
N PRO A 63 -2.88 0.01 18.12
CA PRO A 63 -2.55 -0.16 19.53
C PRO A 63 -2.83 -1.61 19.91
N LEU A 64 -1.78 -2.42 19.93
CA LEU A 64 -1.83 -3.82 20.32
C LEU A 64 -1.30 -3.95 21.75
N THR A 65 -1.80 -4.98 22.45
CA THR A 65 -1.17 -5.45 23.69
C THR A 65 0.26 -5.94 23.40
N ASP A 66 1.10 -6.07 24.42
CA ASP A 66 2.47 -6.61 24.26
C ASP A 66 2.46 -7.99 23.58
N ALA A 67 1.52 -8.86 23.98
CA ALA A 67 1.32 -10.15 23.34
C ALA A 67 0.93 -10.03 21.85
N GLY A 68 0.07 -9.07 21.51
CA GLY A 68 -0.28 -8.77 20.12
C GLY A 68 0.91 -8.26 19.31
N ASN A 69 1.71 -7.35 19.88
CA ASN A 69 2.93 -6.85 19.26
C ASN A 69 3.93 -7.98 18.97
N GLU A 70 4.13 -8.90 19.91
CA GLU A 70 5.00 -10.06 19.71
C GLU A 70 4.52 -10.98 18.58
N VAL A 71 3.21 -11.22 18.48
CA VAL A 71 2.63 -12.01 17.38
C VAL A 71 2.88 -11.32 16.03
N VAL A 72 2.63 -10.01 15.94
CA VAL A 72 2.86 -9.23 14.72
C VAL A 72 4.34 -9.21 14.34
N LEU A 73 5.24 -8.99 15.30
CA LEU A 73 6.68 -8.98 15.07
C LEU A 73 7.18 -10.34 14.57
N ARG A 74 6.67 -11.44 15.15
CA ARG A 74 6.98 -12.80 14.70
C ARG A 74 6.46 -13.05 13.29
N ALA A 75 5.25 -12.61 12.97
CA ALA A 75 4.69 -12.72 11.63
C ALA A 75 5.56 -11.96 10.61
N ARG A 76 5.93 -10.72 10.88
CA ARG A 76 6.81 -9.92 10.00
C ARG A 76 8.12 -10.62 9.72
N ARG A 77 8.81 -11.11 10.77
CA ARG A 77 10.07 -11.85 10.61
C ARG A 77 9.89 -13.12 9.77
N LYS A 78 8.82 -13.88 10.02
CA LYS A 78 8.51 -15.10 9.27
C LYS A 78 8.27 -14.80 7.79
N TYR A 79 7.40 -13.84 7.47
CA TYR A 79 7.08 -13.53 6.06
C TYR A 79 8.23 -12.84 5.34
N ALA A 80 9.07 -12.07 6.04
CA ALA A 80 10.30 -11.52 5.47
C ALA A 80 11.30 -12.62 5.10
N ALA A 81 11.50 -13.60 5.98
CA ALA A 81 12.36 -14.75 5.71
C ALA A 81 11.83 -15.59 4.55
N LEU A 82 10.51 -15.86 4.52
CA LEU A 82 9.87 -16.60 3.42
C LEU A 82 9.99 -15.89 2.07
N LEU A 83 9.89 -14.56 2.03
CA LEU A 83 10.13 -13.81 0.79
C LEU A 83 11.58 -13.95 0.32
N SER A 84 12.54 -13.86 1.24
CA SER A 84 13.96 -14.04 0.93
C SER A 84 14.24 -15.45 0.40
N GLU A 85 13.69 -16.47 1.04
CA GLU A 85 13.82 -17.88 0.62
C GLU A 85 13.13 -18.12 -0.74
N TYR A 86 11.93 -17.55 -0.93
CA TYR A 86 11.23 -17.62 -2.20
C TYR A 86 12.06 -17.03 -3.35
N ILE A 87 12.67 -15.86 -3.15
CA ILE A 87 13.54 -15.24 -4.17
C ILE A 87 14.76 -16.14 -4.44
N ALA A 88 15.44 -16.61 -3.39
CA ALA A 88 16.62 -17.47 -3.55
C ALA A 88 16.31 -18.77 -4.30
N THR A 89 15.13 -19.36 -4.08
CA THR A 89 14.71 -20.62 -4.70
C THR A 89 14.17 -20.45 -6.12
N THR A 90 13.42 -19.37 -6.38
CA THR A 90 12.78 -19.14 -7.69
C THR A 90 13.64 -18.35 -8.65
N ARG A 91 14.66 -17.64 -8.16
CA ARG A 91 15.62 -16.87 -8.96
C ARG A 91 17.07 -17.32 -8.74
N PRO A 92 17.39 -18.61 -8.98
CA PRO A 92 18.77 -19.09 -8.89
C PRO A 92 19.66 -18.52 -10.00
N ASP A 93 19.05 -17.87 -11.01
CA ASP A 93 19.74 -17.12 -12.07
C ASP A 93 20.45 -15.85 -11.54
N LEU A 94 19.99 -15.32 -10.41
CA LEU A 94 20.53 -14.10 -9.81
C LEU A 94 21.68 -14.42 -8.84
N THR A 95 22.69 -13.56 -8.82
CA THR A 95 23.71 -13.54 -7.78
C THR A 95 23.12 -13.17 -6.42
N LEU A 96 23.83 -13.49 -5.33
CA LEU A 96 23.39 -13.13 -3.98
C LEU A 96 23.18 -11.62 -3.80
N ASP A 97 24.05 -10.80 -4.42
CA ASP A 97 23.94 -9.35 -4.39
C ASP A 97 22.69 -8.86 -5.13
N GLU A 98 22.37 -9.44 -6.29
CA GLU A 98 21.16 -9.13 -7.04
C GLU A 98 19.88 -9.57 -6.31
N GLN A 99 19.89 -10.75 -5.66
CA GLN A 99 18.79 -11.20 -4.82
C GLN A 99 18.57 -10.26 -3.63
N THR A 100 19.65 -9.81 -3.00
CA THR A 100 19.60 -8.86 -1.87
C THR A 100 19.12 -7.47 -2.31
N ALA A 101 19.59 -6.99 -3.46
CA ALA A 101 19.14 -5.73 -4.06
C ALA A 101 17.65 -5.78 -4.40
N ARG A 102 17.19 -6.89 -4.98
CA ARG A 102 15.77 -7.14 -5.24
C ARG A 102 14.94 -7.10 -3.96
N LEU A 103 15.36 -7.83 -2.93
CA LEU A 103 14.67 -7.86 -1.64
C LEU A 103 14.58 -6.46 -1.03
N SER A 104 15.68 -5.70 -1.08
CA SER A 104 15.74 -4.32 -0.61
C SER A 104 14.80 -3.39 -1.38
N LEU A 105 14.76 -3.52 -2.71
CA LEU A 105 13.85 -2.76 -3.57
C LEU A 105 12.39 -3.05 -3.22
N LEU A 106 12.01 -4.32 -3.06
CA LEU A 106 10.65 -4.70 -2.68
C LEU A 106 10.28 -4.18 -1.28
N PHE A 107 11.15 -4.32 -0.28
CA PHE A 107 10.91 -3.80 1.06
C PHE A 107 10.82 -2.27 1.11
N SER A 108 11.55 -1.56 0.25
CA SER A 108 11.51 -0.09 0.20
C SER A 108 10.12 0.45 -0.15
N THR A 109 9.25 -0.36 -0.80
CA THR A 109 7.87 0.03 -1.11
C THR A 109 6.96 0.13 0.11
N ILE A 110 7.26 -0.59 1.19
CA ILE A 110 6.42 -0.64 2.40
C ILE A 110 6.23 0.75 3.04
N PRO A 111 7.29 1.51 3.39
CA PRO A 111 7.11 2.85 3.97
C PRO A 111 6.38 3.80 3.01
N HIS A 112 6.56 3.66 1.70
CA HIS A 112 5.83 4.48 0.72
C HIS A 112 4.34 4.13 0.68
N MET A 113 3.97 2.85 0.80
CA MET A 113 2.57 2.42 0.90
C MET A 113 1.92 2.92 2.20
N MET A 114 2.66 2.89 3.32
CA MET A 114 2.17 3.43 4.59
C MET A 114 1.89 4.94 4.49
N HIS A 115 2.83 5.72 3.94
CA HIS A 115 2.65 7.15 3.74
C HIS A 115 1.47 7.47 2.81
N ALA A 116 1.35 6.74 1.69
CA ALA A 116 0.24 6.91 0.77
C ALA A 116 -1.11 6.59 1.45
N SER A 117 -1.15 5.57 2.32
CA SER A 117 -2.34 5.21 3.09
C SER A 117 -2.73 6.29 4.09
N GLU A 118 -1.77 6.96 4.75
CA GLU A 118 -2.06 8.07 5.66
C GLU A 118 -2.63 9.27 4.91
N TYR A 119 -2.05 9.59 3.75
CA TYR A 119 -2.50 10.68 2.89
C TYR A 119 -3.92 10.41 2.36
N ASP A 120 -4.20 9.19 1.89
CA ASP A 120 -5.52 8.75 1.46
C ASP A 120 -6.54 8.79 2.59
N ASN A 121 -6.20 8.26 3.77
CA ASN A 121 -7.09 8.23 4.91
C ASN A 121 -7.50 9.64 5.37
N ALA A 122 -6.58 10.61 5.33
CA ALA A 122 -6.88 12.00 5.64
C ALA A 122 -7.90 12.61 4.66
N TYR A 123 -7.76 12.33 3.36
CA TYR A 123 -8.71 12.78 2.35
C TYR A 123 -10.08 12.11 2.51
N CYS A 124 -10.10 10.78 2.70
CA CYS A 124 -11.32 10.02 2.96
C CYS A 124 -12.05 10.52 4.21
N GLY A 125 -11.32 10.86 5.29
CA GLY A 125 -11.90 11.49 6.48
C GLY A 125 -12.64 12.79 6.16
N LYS A 126 -12.04 13.68 5.36
CA LYS A 126 -12.71 14.92 4.89
C LYS A 126 -13.99 14.59 4.11
N MET A 127 -13.92 13.65 3.17
CA MET A 127 -15.06 13.24 2.35
C MET A 127 -16.24 12.72 3.20
N VAL A 128 -15.94 11.88 4.19
CA VAL A 128 -16.95 11.34 5.12
C VAL A 128 -17.59 12.45 5.95
N MET A 129 -16.80 13.35 6.54
CA MET A 129 -17.31 14.46 7.35
C MET A 129 -18.20 15.43 6.56
N MET A 130 -17.87 15.64 5.28
CA MET A 130 -18.64 16.52 4.38
C MET A 130 -19.77 15.77 3.65
N ASN A 131 -19.97 14.48 3.91
CA ASN A 131 -20.88 13.59 3.19
C ASN A 131 -20.72 13.66 1.66
N MET A 132 -19.49 13.88 1.18
CA MET A 132 -19.19 13.91 -0.25
C MET A 132 -19.36 12.52 -0.84
N GLY A 133 -20.04 12.43 -2.00
CA GLY A 133 -20.31 11.15 -2.65
C GLY A 133 -21.18 10.18 -1.82
N ASN A 134 -21.96 10.71 -0.87
CA ASN A 134 -22.82 9.92 0.03
C ASN A 134 -22.04 8.93 0.92
N LEU A 135 -20.85 9.34 1.38
CA LEU A 135 -19.94 8.51 2.19
C LEU A 135 -20.22 8.54 3.70
N SER A 136 -21.33 9.13 4.18
CA SER A 136 -21.67 9.18 5.62
C SER A 136 -22.17 7.85 6.24
N GLY A 137 -21.97 6.72 5.57
CA GLY A 137 -22.33 5.40 6.08
C GLY A 137 -21.51 4.96 7.31
N THR A 138 -22.07 4.06 8.11
CA THR A 138 -21.47 3.58 9.37
C THR A 138 -20.05 3.04 9.18
N LEU A 139 -19.82 2.22 8.15
CA LEU A 139 -18.50 1.65 7.88
C LEU A 139 -17.46 2.73 7.54
N SER A 140 -17.81 3.69 6.68
CA SER A 140 -16.89 4.78 6.31
C SER A 140 -16.54 5.65 7.52
N TYR A 141 -17.53 5.90 8.39
CA TYR A 141 -17.31 6.64 9.63
C TYR A 141 -16.39 5.87 10.60
N ASP A 142 -16.63 4.58 10.79
CA ASP A 142 -15.82 3.74 11.66
C ASP A 142 -14.37 3.59 11.16
N LEU A 143 -14.15 3.57 9.85
CA LEU A 143 -12.82 3.42 9.26
C LEU A 143 -12.01 4.72 9.25
N HIS A 144 -12.64 5.86 8.96
CA HIS A 144 -11.92 7.11 8.69
C HIS A 144 -12.01 8.16 9.79
N ILE A 145 -13.02 8.09 10.66
CA ILE A 145 -13.28 9.11 11.69
C ILE A 145 -13.09 8.57 13.09
N ARG A 146 -13.68 7.41 13.39
CA ARG A 146 -13.58 6.80 14.73
C ARG A 146 -12.17 6.25 14.93
N LYS A 147 -11.42 6.85 15.85
CA LYS A 147 -10.15 6.29 16.33
C LYS A 147 -10.46 5.25 17.41
N PHE A 148 -9.98 4.02 17.21
CA PHE A 148 -10.02 2.94 18.19
C PHE A 148 -8.85 3.05 19.18
#